data_AF-A0AAV9GMF4-F1
#
_entry.id   AF-A0AAV9GMF4-F1
#
_cell.length_a   1.000
_cell.length_b   1.000
_cell.length_c   1.000
_cell.angle_alpha   90.00
_cell.angle_beta   90.00
_cell.angle_gamma   90.00
#
_symmetry.space_group_name_H-M   'P 1'
#
loop_
_entity.id
_entity.type
_entity.pdbx_description
1 polymer ?
#
loop_
_entity_poly.entity_id
_entity_poly.type
_entity_poly.pdbx_seq_one_letter_code
_entity_poly.pdbx_strand_id
1 'polypeptide(L)'
;MRQVSVVALALVFLFGVYTLLSGDTASYNLYGPGSTGAGDINGALTHGDHSKPWSPPGRPPPATPAVKETGRVVGLVFFGRRDHVKILDCYLQRNLKVNGGLLDEIIFSVNTKDNDDLAYLDNELLPNRPQYRKYALEKHKGWLGQWGCVTERDTIYIKIDDDVIFVEDNTIATMVNTLREKPDLFAVSANIVNNPALSWVHWHLGVFEPYWPEMTPPSQPLNASWRASELPSYKGPRDGPEGFNPDGSTPAPFKGHRWLPVREKPEIPAPTEENKKAFPDPPYPVTKVTYDAFGPSLRNWGAAAQLHYSFLQHVERGETWRYKFKIWDYQYDRVSINFFGIRGGDIIDVYPFPKGDDEGYLTVDRPRELRRHVVVAGEGLAVHFSFGPQYKAHDKKGLADTDLFSRYQAYADEMVCPFPKRSSNSSSASPQQQQQDANTH
;
A
#
# COMPACT_ATOMS: atom_id res chain seq x y z
N MET A 1 -53.71 1.88 -46.27
CA MET A 1 -54.60 1.55 -45.13
C MET A 1 -53.87 0.59 -44.21
N ARG A 2 -53.68 0.96 -42.93
CA ARG A 2 -53.27 0.20 -41.72
C ARG A 2 -51.95 -0.61 -41.79
N GLN A 3 -50.84 -0.20 -41.13
CA GLN A 3 -50.46 -0.34 -39.69
C GLN A 3 -50.72 -1.77 -39.14
N VAL A 4 -49.80 -2.51 -38.48
CA VAL A 4 -49.02 -2.23 -37.26
C VAL A 4 -47.82 -3.21 -37.12
N SER A 5 -46.76 -2.75 -36.44
CA SER A 5 -45.55 -3.41 -35.93
C SER A 5 -45.73 -4.66 -35.03
N VAL A 6 -44.65 -5.42 -34.76
CA VAL A 6 -44.01 -5.60 -33.42
C VAL A 6 -42.86 -6.65 -33.48
N VAL A 7 -41.81 -6.31 -32.74
CA VAL A 7 -40.51 -6.96 -32.47
C VAL A 7 -40.63 -8.16 -31.51
N ALA A 8 -39.75 -9.17 -31.63
CA ALA A 8 -39.35 -10.02 -30.50
C ALA A 8 -37.94 -10.67 -30.66
N LEU A 9 -37.05 -10.24 -29.75
CA LEU A 9 -35.89 -10.89 -29.11
C LEU A 9 -34.99 -11.90 -29.86
N ALA A 10 -33.69 -11.56 -29.89
CA ALA A 10 -32.58 -12.50 -29.92
C ALA A 10 -31.73 -12.33 -28.65
N LEU A 11 -31.59 -13.39 -27.85
CA LEU A 11 -30.58 -13.55 -26.79
C LEU A 11 -30.50 -15.04 -26.40
N VAL A 12 -29.46 -15.74 -26.83
CA VAL A 12 -28.95 -16.94 -26.12
C VAL A 12 -27.43 -16.99 -26.27
N PHE A 13 -26.77 -16.82 -25.12
CA PHE A 13 -25.38 -17.16 -24.84
C PHE A 13 -25.17 -18.68 -24.94
N LEU A 14 -24.04 -19.13 -25.50
CA LEU A 14 -23.60 -20.52 -25.37
C LEU A 14 -22.24 -20.60 -24.69
N PHE A 15 -22.28 -21.24 -23.53
CA PHE A 15 -21.19 -21.72 -22.71
C PHE A 15 -20.31 -22.72 -23.47
N GLY A 16 -18.99 -22.56 -23.35
CA GLY A 16 -17.99 -23.55 -23.76
C GLY A 16 -17.78 -24.60 -22.67
N VAL A 17 -17.99 -25.85 -23.07
CA VAL A 17 -17.97 -27.08 -22.27
C VAL A 17 -16.54 -27.49 -21.89
N TYR A 18 -16.41 -27.95 -20.65
CA TYR A 18 -15.25 -28.64 -20.06
C TYR A 18 -15.01 -29.99 -20.75
N THR A 19 -13.78 -30.28 -21.15
CA THR A 19 -13.35 -31.65 -21.51
C THR A 19 -12.19 -32.07 -20.61
N LEU A 20 -12.48 -33.08 -19.78
CA LEU A 20 -11.53 -33.90 -19.05
C LEU A 20 -10.69 -34.73 -20.03
N LEU A 21 -9.37 -34.64 -19.93
CA LEU A 21 -8.45 -35.69 -20.34
C LEU A 21 -7.41 -35.91 -19.25
N SER A 22 -7.58 -37.06 -18.60
CA SER A 22 -6.65 -37.72 -17.69
C SER A 22 -5.40 -38.21 -18.42
N GLY A 23 -4.23 -38.02 -17.80
CA GLY A 23 -2.95 -38.56 -18.26
C GLY A 23 -1.84 -38.27 -17.25
N ASP A 24 -1.64 -39.24 -16.35
CA ASP A 24 -0.41 -39.63 -15.66
C ASP A 24 0.60 -38.54 -15.23
N THR A 25 0.60 -38.22 -13.93
CA THR A 25 1.78 -37.67 -13.25
C THR A 25 2.33 -38.70 -12.28
N ALA A 26 3.47 -39.27 -12.64
CA ALA A 26 4.29 -40.10 -11.79
C ALA A 26 4.77 -39.29 -10.58
N SER A 27 4.49 -39.83 -9.40
CA SER A 27 4.90 -39.36 -8.10
C SER A 27 6.39 -39.58 -7.88
N TYR A 28 7.17 -38.49 -7.85
CA TYR A 28 8.55 -38.53 -7.35
C TYR A 28 8.54 -38.27 -5.84
N ASN A 29 8.58 -39.38 -5.09
CA ASN A 29 8.95 -39.41 -3.67
C ASN A 29 10.44 -39.07 -3.54
N LEU A 30 10.76 -37.94 -2.91
CA LEU A 30 12.07 -37.68 -2.34
C LEU A 30 11.93 -37.51 -0.82
N TYR A 31 11.79 -38.64 -0.14
CA TYR A 31 12.13 -38.77 1.28
C TYR A 31 13.23 -39.84 1.39
N GLY A 32 14.41 -39.38 1.80
CA GLY A 32 15.52 -40.20 2.28
C GLY A 32 16.05 -39.61 3.60
N PRO A 33 16.58 -40.42 4.52
CA PRO A 33 16.45 -40.19 5.96
C PRO A 33 17.65 -39.48 6.61
N GLY A 34 17.36 -38.77 7.70
CA GLY A 34 18.11 -38.83 8.97
C GLY A 34 19.55 -38.29 9.04
N SER A 35 19.72 -37.15 9.71
CA SER A 35 20.77 -36.92 10.72
C SER A 35 20.35 -35.73 11.60
N THR A 36 19.73 -35.99 12.76
CA THR A 36 20.32 -35.90 14.11
C THR A 36 21.28 -34.72 14.32
N GLY A 37 20.80 -33.70 15.02
CA GLY A 37 21.60 -32.58 15.53
C GLY A 37 20.76 -31.67 16.43
N ALA A 38 20.28 -32.21 17.54
CA ALA A 38 19.65 -31.43 18.60
C ALA A 38 20.73 -30.62 19.35
N GLY A 39 20.63 -29.30 19.30
CA GLY A 39 21.39 -28.37 20.13
C GLY A 39 20.43 -27.54 20.96
N ASP A 40 20.34 -27.89 22.25
CA ASP A 40 19.58 -27.17 23.27
C ASP A 40 20.08 -25.73 23.43
N ILE A 41 19.18 -24.75 23.40
CA ILE A 41 19.39 -23.42 23.98
C ILE A 41 18.19 -23.04 24.86
N ASN A 42 18.20 -23.54 26.10
CA ASN A 42 17.38 -23.00 27.19
C ASN A 42 18.01 -21.69 27.69
N GLY A 43 17.42 -20.56 27.32
CA GLY A 43 17.72 -19.24 27.88
C GLY A 43 16.46 -18.65 28.53
N ALA A 44 16.48 -18.53 29.86
CA ALA A 44 15.38 -18.08 30.71
C ALA A 44 14.86 -16.68 30.33
N LEU A 45 13.54 -16.55 30.14
CA LEU A 45 12.84 -15.28 30.07
C LEU A 45 12.39 -14.87 31.47
N THR A 46 13.02 -13.85 32.05
CA THR A 46 12.56 -13.21 33.29
C THR A 46 11.43 -12.23 32.98
N HIS A 47 10.30 -12.38 33.67
CA HIS A 47 9.14 -11.48 33.62
C HIS A 47 9.51 -10.05 34.06
N GLY A 48 9.29 -9.07 33.18
CA GLY A 48 9.42 -7.65 33.47
C GLY A 48 8.10 -7.03 33.91
N ASP A 49 8.19 -6.16 34.92
CA ASP A 49 7.12 -5.39 35.58
C ASP A 49 6.33 -4.48 34.60
N HIS A 50 4.99 -4.61 34.61
CA HIS A 50 4.05 -3.96 33.68
C HIS A 50 3.55 -2.56 34.14
N SER A 51 4.18 -1.92 35.13
CA SER A 51 3.66 -0.67 35.71
C SER A 51 4.21 0.64 35.11
N LYS A 52 4.85 0.64 33.94
CA LYS A 52 5.38 1.87 33.30
C LYS A 52 4.85 2.07 31.88
N PRO A 53 4.41 3.29 31.49
CA PRO A 53 4.12 3.63 30.11
C PRO A 53 5.39 3.42 29.27
N TRP A 54 5.30 2.53 28.29
CA TRP A 54 6.39 2.28 27.34
C TRP A 54 6.55 3.49 26.42
N SER A 55 7.72 4.11 26.45
CA SER A 55 8.16 5.04 25.41
C SER A 55 9.02 4.25 24.43
N PRO A 56 8.74 4.28 23.12
CA PRO A 56 9.58 3.60 22.15
C PRO A 56 11.00 4.16 22.23
N PRO A 57 12.05 3.31 22.30
CA PRO A 57 13.38 3.77 21.97
C PRO A 57 13.33 4.24 20.51
N GLY A 58 13.58 5.53 20.29
CA GLY A 58 13.75 6.09 18.95
C GLY A 58 14.92 5.39 18.27
N ARG A 59 14.64 4.27 17.60
CA ARG A 59 15.60 3.63 16.72
C ARG A 59 15.70 4.57 15.51
N PRO A 60 16.89 5.15 15.23
CA PRO A 60 17.05 5.89 13.99
C PRO A 60 16.68 4.95 12.83
N PRO A 61 15.99 5.43 11.79
CA PRO A 61 15.72 4.61 10.63
C PRO A 61 17.04 3.98 10.14
N PRO A 62 17.02 2.76 9.61
CA PRO A 62 18.20 2.19 8.96
C PRO A 62 18.73 3.23 7.97
N ALA A 63 20.04 3.49 8.02
CA ALA A 63 20.68 4.46 7.15
C ALA A 63 20.21 4.23 5.71
N THR A 64 19.68 5.28 5.07
CA THR A 64 19.34 5.25 3.65
C THR A 64 20.55 4.67 2.91
N PRO A 65 20.39 3.59 2.13
CA PRO A 65 21.50 3.03 1.37
C PRO A 65 22.17 4.16 0.58
N ALA A 66 23.50 4.28 0.67
CA ALA A 66 24.23 5.32 -0.05
C ALA A 66 23.97 5.17 -1.55
N VAL A 67 23.17 6.09 -2.10
CA VAL A 67 22.84 6.12 -3.53
C VAL A 67 24.03 6.73 -4.27
N LYS A 68 24.54 6.06 -5.31
CA LYS A 68 25.40 6.73 -6.29
C LYS A 68 24.57 7.83 -6.97
N GLU A 69 24.86 9.09 -6.69
CA GLU A 69 24.17 10.26 -7.28
C GLU A 69 24.45 10.39 -8.78
N THR A 70 23.87 9.52 -9.59
CA THR A 70 23.97 9.62 -11.05
C THR A 70 22.59 9.51 -11.67
N GLY A 71 22.07 10.62 -12.19
CA GLY A 71 20.84 10.67 -12.99
C GLY A 71 19.66 11.37 -12.32
N ARG A 72 18.79 11.95 -13.16
CA ARG A 72 17.58 12.67 -12.76
C ARG A 72 16.46 11.69 -12.40
N VAL A 73 15.70 12.01 -11.36
CA VAL A 73 14.53 11.24 -10.91
C VAL A 73 13.34 12.18 -10.78
N VAL A 74 12.23 11.86 -11.44
CA VAL A 74 11.02 12.69 -11.44
C VAL A 74 9.85 11.91 -10.86
N GLY A 75 9.13 12.50 -9.91
CA GLY A 75 7.85 11.98 -9.45
C GLY A 75 6.77 12.36 -10.45
N LEU A 76 5.96 11.40 -10.90
CA LEU A 76 4.85 11.60 -11.83
C LEU A 76 3.55 11.23 -11.13
N VAL A 77 2.86 12.21 -10.59
CA VAL A 77 1.61 12.02 -9.85
C VAL A 77 0.44 12.06 -10.83
N PHE A 78 -0.34 10.99 -10.90
CA PHE A 78 -1.60 10.98 -11.65
C PHE A 78 -2.68 11.61 -10.76
N PHE A 79 -2.92 12.91 -10.96
CA PHE A 79 -3.68 13.76 -10.06
C PHE A 79 -5.18 13.71 -10.37
N GLY A 80 -5.98 13.19 -9.44
CA GLY A 80 -7.43 13.13 -9.57
C GLY A 80 -8.22 13.71 -8.39
N ARG A 81 -7.68 13.69 -7.17
CA ARG A 81 -8.40 13.95 -5.91
C ARG A 81 -7.56 14.78 -4.93
N ARG A 82 -8.01 15.99 -4.59
CA ARG A 82 -7.28 16.90 -3.69
C ARG A 82 -7.03 16.31 -2.30
N ASP A 83 -8.03 15.64 -1.72
CA ASP A 83 -7.94 15.23 -0.32
C ASP A 83 -6.88 14.14 -0.16
N HIS A 84 -6.75 13.23 -1.13
CA HIS A 84 -5.70 12.23 -1.10
C HIS A 84 -4.32 12.87 -1.32
N VAL A 85 -4.23 13.85 -2.22
CA VAL A 85 -2.98 14.58 -2.47
C VAL A 85 -2.54 15.45 -1.30
N LYS A 86 -3.45 15.91 -0.42
CA LYS A 86 -3.05 16.57 0.84
C LYS A 86 -2.22 15.65 1.73
N ILE A 87 -2.56 14.35 1.79
CA ILE A 87 -1.75 13.34 2.47
C ILE A 87 -0.45 13.08 1.69
N LEU A 88 -0.56 12.85 0.38
CA LEU A 88 0.59 12.49 -0.46
C LEU A 88 1.65 13.59 -0.54
N ASP A 89 1.27 14.87 -0.60
CA ASP A 89 2.20 16.03 -0.65
C ASP A 89 3.23 15.96 0.47
N CYS A 90 2.83 15.50 1.65
CA CYS A 90 3.75 15.32 2.76
C CYS A 90 4.89 14.33 2.44
N TYR A 91 4.58 13.20 1.80
CA TYR A 91 5.59 12.24 1.37
C TYR A 91 6.39 12.73 0.16
N LEU A 92 5.76 13.43 -0.78
CA LEU A 92 6.45 14.01 -1.94
C LEU A 92 7.48 15.03 -1.49
N GLN A 93 7.12 15.92 -0.57
CA GLN A 93 8.02 16.90 0.03
C GLN A 93 9.21 16.22 0.71
N ARG A 94 9.03 15.17 1.53
CA ARG A 94 10.17 14.42 2.09
C ARG A 94 11.13 13.91 1.04
N ASN A 95 10.57 13.46 -0.07
CA ASN A 95 11.33 12.77 -1.10
C ASN A 95 11.90 13.72 -2.16
N LEU A 96 11.63 15.03 -2.09
CA LEU A 96 12.34 16.03 -2.91
C LEU A 96 13.81 16.14 -2.51
N LYS A 97 14.71 16.30 -3.49
CA LYS A 97 16.14 16.52 -3.25
C LYS A 97 16.42 17.73 -2.35
N VAL A 98 15.68 18.81 -2.52
CA VAL A 98 15.83 20.01 -1.68
C VAL A 98 15.55 19.76 -0.20
N ASN A 99 14.85 18.66 0.13
CA ASN A 99 14.53 18.23 1.49
C ASN A 99 15.31 16.97 1.90
N GLY A 100 16.32 16.57 1.13
CA GLY A 100 17.18 15.41 1.40
C GLY A 100 16.69 14.07 0.82
N GLY A 101 15.67 14.10 -0.05
CA GLY A 101 15.21 12.96 -0.83
C GLY A 101 15.93 12.81 -2.18
N LEU A 102 15.28 12.15 -3.15
CA LEU A 102 15.86 11.83 -4.46
C LEU A 102 15.13 12.47 -5.66
N LEU A 103 13.92 12.97 -5.49
CA LEU A 103 13.10 13.52 -6.56
C LEU A 103 13.59 14.94 -6.90
N ASP A 104 13.97 15.14 -8.16
CA ASP A 104 14.35 16.46 -8.71
C ASP A 104 13.14 17.36 -8.94
N GLU A 105 12.02 16.76 -9.35
CA GLU A 105 10.78 17.44 -9.75
C GLU A 105 9.58 16.53 -9.47
N ILE A 106 8.42 17.12 -9.20
CA ILE A 106 7.13 16.45 -9.24
C ILE A 106 6.29 17.01 -10.39
N ILE A 107 5.81 16.14 -11.26
CA ILE A 107 4.83 16.47 -12.30
C ILE A 107 3.46 15.97 -11.84
N PHE A 108 2.50 16.87 -11.71
CA PHE A 108 1.09 16.53 -11.54
C PHE A 108 0.43 16.42 -12.91
N SER A 109 0.18 15.19 -13.34
CA SER A 109 -0.54 14.84 -14.56
C SER A 109 -2.03 14.83 -14.28
N VAL A 110 -2.74 15.87 -14.74
CA VAL A 110 -4.11 16.17 -14.31
C VAL A 110 -5.13 15.26 -15.00
N ASN A 111 -5.85 14.49 -14.18
CA ASN A 111 -6.89 13.56 -14.58
C ASN A 111 -8.23 13.81 -13.84
N THR A 112 -8.57 15.08 -13.63
CA THR A 112 -9.85 15.49 -13.03
C THR A 112 -10.42 16.68 -13.77
N LYS A 113 -11.75 16.84 -13.67
CA LYS A 113 -12.51 18.01 -14.12
C LYS A 113 -13.16 18.74 -12.95
N ASP A 114 -12.94 18.26 -11.74
CA ASP A 114 -13.47 18.86 -10.53
C ASP A 114 -12.75 20.19 -10.25
N ASN A 115 -13.52 21.28 -10.15
CA ASN A 115 -12.95 22.62 -10.01
C ASN A 115 -12.24 22.82 -8.67
N ASP A 116 -12.70 22.12 -7.64
CA ASP A 116 -12.17 22.18 -6.29
C ASP A 116 -10.81 21.48 -6.22
N ASP A 117 -10.64 20.38 -6.96
CA ASP A 117 -9.35 19.71 -7.13
C ASP A 117 -8.36 20.55 -7.95
N LEU A 118 -8.83 21.15 -9.05
CA LEU A 118 -8.01 22.02 -9.89
C LEU A 118 -7.56 23.28 -9.15
N ALA A 119 -8.46 23.90 -8.39
CA ALA A 119 -8.16 25.09 -7.58
C ALA A 119 -7.11 24.80 -6.51
N TYR A 120 -7.17 23.64 -5.85
CA TYR A 120 -6.15 23.22 -4.89
C TYR A 120 -4.77 23.11 -5.57
N LEU A 121 -4.69 22.46 -6.74
CA LEU A 121 -3.44 22.33 -7.47
C LEU A 121 -2.89 23.70 -7.90
N ASP A 122 -3.72 24.51 -8.55
CA ASP A 122 -3.29 25.77 -9.19
C ASP A 122 -3.02 26.90 -8.18
N ASN A 123 -3.79 26.97 -7.09
CA ASN A 123 -3.75 28.11 -6.17
C ASN A 123 -3.01 27.82 -4.86
N GLU A 124 -2.91 26.55 -4.45
CA GLU A 124 -2.32 26.18 -3.16
C GLU A 124 -1.00 25.40 -3.31
N LEU A 125 -0.98 24.39 -4.18
CA LEU A 125 0.20 23.53 -4.35
C LEU A 125 1.32 24.21 -5.15
N LEU A 126 1.05 24.53 -6.42
CA LEU A 126 2.06 24.97 -7.38
C LEU A 126 2.71 26.33 -7.02
N PRO A 127 1.98 27.37 -6.58
CA PRO A 127 2.58 28.68 -6.33
C PRO A 127 3.67 28.67 -5.25
N ASN A 128 3.59 27.71 -4.33
CA ASN A 128 4.49 27.61 -3.18
C ASN A 128 5.63 26.60 -3.38
N ARG A 129 5.71 25.93 -4.53
CA ARG A 129 6.60 24.77 -4.74
C ARG A 129 7.26 24.81 -6.12
N PRO A 130 8.43 25.43 -6.28
CA PRO A 130 9.09 25.58 -7.59
C PRO A 130 9.52 24.25 -8.23
N GLN A 131 9.63 23.17 -7.46
CA GLN A 131 9.91 21.82 -7.95
C GLN A 131 8.67 21.13 -8.51
N TYR A 132 7.48 21.74 -8.40
CA TYR A 132 6.22 21.14 -8.83
C TYR A 132 5.79 21.76 -10.15
N ARG A 133 5.34 20.91 -11.07
CA ARG A 133 4.84 21.32 -12.37
C ARG A 133 3.52 20.65 -12.69
N LYS A 134 2.65 21.37 -13.38
CA LYS A 134 1.40 20.83 -13.93
C LYS A 134 1.61 20.33 -15.34
N TYR A 135 1.03 19.17 -15.63
CA TYR A 135 0.76 18.70 -16.99
C TYR A 135 -0.73 18.49 -17.14
N ALA A 136 -1.33 19.16 -18.13
CA ALA A 136 -2.75 19.04 -18.42
C ALA A 136 -2.93 18.89 -19.94
N LEU A 137 -3.82 17.99 -20.33
CA LEU A 137 -4.19 17.78 -21.73
C LEU A 137 -5.35 18.71 -22.10
N GLU A 138 -5.30 19.33 -23.27
CA GLU A 138 -6.42 20.12 -23.81
C GLU A 138 -7.72 19.30 -23.95
N LYS A 139 -7.57 18.00 -24.27
CA LYS A 139 -8.67 17.04 -24.34
C LYS A 139 -8.34 15.84 -23.44
N HIS A 140 -9.30 15.44 -22.61
CA HIS A 140 -9.16 14.29 -21.74
C HIS A 140 -9.00 13.00 -22.57
N LYS A 141 -7.80 12.43 -22.58
CA LYS A 141 -7.48 11.16 -23.28
C LYS A 141 -7.46 9.95 -22.33
N GLY A 142 -8.10 10.08 -21.16
CA GLY A 142 -8.03 9.05 -20.11
C GLY A 142 -6.63 8.91 -19.52
N TRP A 143 -6.40 7.80 -18.84
CA TRP A 143 -5.15 7.50 -18.14
C TRP A 143 -3.93 7.44 -19.06
N LEU A 144 -4.09 6.95 -20.30
CA LEU A 144 -2.99 6.83 -21.27
C LEU A 144 -2.34 8.18 -21.56
N GLY A 145 -3.15 9.22 -21.75
CA GLY A 145 -2.65 10.54 -22.09
C GLY A 145 -1.76 11.15 -21.01
N GLN A 146 -1.89 10.69 -19.76
CA GLN A 146 -1.14 11.22 -18.62
C GLN A 146 0.36 10.91 -18.71
N TRP A 147 0.75 9.93 -19.53
CA TRP A 147 2.15 9.62 -19.83
C TRP A 147 2.81 10.58 -20.81
N GLY A 148 2.05 11.44 -21.50
CA GLY A 148 2.60 12.38 -22.49
C GLY A 148 3.50 13.48 -21.93
N CYS A 149 3.66 13.56 -20.61
CA CYS A 149 4.62 14.43 -19.93
C CYS A 149 6.01 13.80 -19.78
N VAL A 150 6.17 12.51 -20.12
CA VAL A 150 7.47 11.82 -20.10
C VAL A 150 8.24 12.18 -21.36
N THR A 151 9.22 13.08 -21.20
CA THR A 151 9.95 13.69 -22.32
C THR A 151 11.47 13.53 -22.24
N GLU A 152 12.00 13.02 -21.13
CA GLU A 152 13.43 12.92 -20.90
C GLU A 152 13.89 11.46 -20.87
N ARG A 153 14.67 11.05 -21.88
CA ARG A 153 15.03 9.63 -22.07
C ARG A 153 15.85 9.03 -20.92
N ASP A 154 16.81 9.80 -20.40
CA ASP A 154 17.77 9.34 -19.38
C ASP A 154 17.29 9.55 -17.93
N THR A 155 16.01 9.92 -17.78
CA THR A 155 15.37 10.19 -16.48
C THR A 155 14.61 8.96 -15.99
N ILE A 156 14.70 8.66 -14.70
CA ILE A 156 13.80 7.68 -14.05
C ILE A 156 12.54 8.40 -13.61
N TYR A 157 11.39 7.94 -14.07
CA TYR A 157 10.08 8.42 -13.64
C TYR A 157 9.50 7.46 -12.60
N ILE A 158 9.10 8.01 -11.46
CA ILE A 158 8.34 7.29 -10.43
C ILE A 158 6.89 7.73 -10.56
N LYS A 159 6.07 6.93 -11.25
CA LYS A 159 4.63 7.14 -11.35
C LYS A 159 3.96 6.80 -10.01
N ILE A 160 3.09 7.68 -9.52
CA ILE A 160 2.43 7.60 -8.22
C ILE A 160 0.94 7.91 -8.42
N ASP A 161 0.04 7.00 -8.02
CA ASP A 161 -1.39 7.32 -7.93
C ASP A 161 -1.65 8.31 -6.80
N ASP A 162 -2.64 9.18 -6.99
CA ASP A 162 -2.99 10.22 -6.02
C ASP A 162 -3.47 9.68 -4.66
N ASP A 163 -3.88 8.41 -4.59
CA ASP A 163 -4.28 7.70 -3.36
C ASP A 163 -3.23 6.75 -2.81
N VAL A 164 -1.96 6.95 -3.17
CA VAL A 164 -0.84 6.52 -2.34
C VAL A 164 -0.82 7.40 -1.07
N ILE A 165 -1.12 6.78 0.06
CA ILE A 165 -1.38 7.45 1.36
C ILE A 165 -0.30 7.22 2.41
N PHE A 166 0.67 6.35 2.09
CA PHE A 166 1.87 6.13 2.91
C PHE A 166 3.04 5.74 2.01
N VAL A 167 4.22 6.28 2.31
CA VAL A 167 5.48 5.93 1.66
C VAL A 167 6.57 5.84 2.75
N GLU A 168 7.22 4.68 2.87
CA GLU A 168 8.38 4.54 3.76
C GLU A 168 9.59 5.33 3.20
N ASP A 169 10.41 5.92 4.07
CA ASP A 169 11.47 6.87 3.68
C ASP A 169 12.46 6.31 2.65
N ASN A 170 12.74 4.99 2.65
CA ASN A 170 13.67 4.36 1.72
C ASN A 170 13.02 3.89 0.41
N THR A 171 11.70 4.00 0.24
CA THR A 171 10.97 3.36 -0.86
C THR A 171 11.43 3.81 -2.24
N ILE A 172 11.48 5.13 -2.48
CA ILE A 172 11.94 5.67 -3.76
C ILE A 172 13.41 5.32 -4.01
N ALA A 173 14.25 5.36 -2.97
CA ALA A 173 15.66 4.98 -3.08
C ALA A 173 15.84 3.52 -3.49
N THR A 174 15.11 2.60 -2.86
CA THR A 174 15.13 1.17 -3.19
C THR A 174 14.73 0.94 -4.65
N MET A 175 13.66 1.58 -5.11
CA MET A 175 13.19 1.45 -6.50
C MET A 175 14.21 1.99 -7.50
N VAL A 176 14.72 3.21 -7.28
CA VAL A 176 15.72 3.85 -8.15
C VAL A 176 17.00 3.03 -8.21
N ASN A 177 17.51 2.55 -7.07
CA ASN A 177 18.70 1.71 -7.03
C ASN A 177 18.47 0.39 -7.77
N THR A 178 17.30 -0.24 -7.59
CA THR A 178 16.95 -1.48 -8.31
C THR A 178 17.02 -1.28 -9.83
N LEU A 179 16.46 -0.18 -10.36
CA LEU A 179 16.54 0.13 -11.79
C LEU A 179 17.98 0.45 -12.24
N ARG A 180 18.78 1.12 -11.43
CA ARG A 180 20.17 1.47 -11.79
C ARG A 180 21.08 0.25 -11.79
N GLU A 181 20.94 -0.62 -10.81
CA GLU A 181 21.77 -1.81 -10.63
C GLU A 181 21.37 -2.95 -11.56
N LYS A 182 20.12 -2.97 -12.04
CA LYS A 182 19.59 -3.98 -12.95
C LYS A 182 19.06 -3.35 -14.25
N PRO A 183 19.96 -3.01 -15.19
CA PRO A 183 19.59 -2.36 -16.45
C PRO A 183 18.70 -3.23 -17.36
N ASP A 184 18.71 -4.54 -17.14
CA ASP A 184 17.90 -5.55 -17.83
C ASP A 184 16.43 -5.56 -17.38
N LEU A 185 16.08 -4.97 -16.25
CA LEU A 185 14.67 -4.82 -15.84
C LEU A 185 13.95 -3.80 -16.71
N PHE A 186 12.69 -4.08 -17.04
CA PHE A 186 11.82 -3.12 -17.72
C PHE A 186 11.42 -2.01 -16.74
N ALA A 187 10.85 -2.41 -15.61
CA ALA A 187 10.34 -1.50 -14.60
C ALA A 187 10.37 -2.14 -13.20
N VAL A 188 10.14 -1.31 -12.18
CA VAL A 188 10.05 -1.74 -10.79
C VAL A 188 8.79 -1.18 -10.14
N SER A 189 8.05 -2.00 -9.40
CA SER A 189 6.95 -1.55 -8.54
C SER A 189 7.42 -1.49 -7.08
N ALA A 190 6.82 -0.62 -6.27
CA ALA A 190 7.01 -0.65 -4.82
C ALA A 190 6.37 -1.90 -4.21
N ASN A 191 6.74 -2.22 -2.97
CA ASN A 191 6.01 -3.18 -2.15
C ASN A 191 4.75 -2.51 -1.59
N ILE A 192 3.60 -2.73 -2.22
CA ILE A 192 2.37 -1.98 -1.94
C ILE A 192 1.41 -2.80 -1.08
N VAL A 193 1.08 -2.29 0.11
CA VAL A 193 -0.05 -2.79 0.91
C VAL A 193 -1.36 -2.43 0.22
N ASN A 194 -2.31 -3.37 0.23
CA ASN A 194 -3.55 -3.31 -0.54
C ASN A 194 -3.30 -3.22 -2.06
N ASN A 195 -2.35 -4.00 -2.58
CA ASN A 195 -2.26 -4.35 -4.00
C ASN A 195 -2.85 -5.76 -4.22
N PRO A 196 -3.57 -6.06 -5.33
CA PRO A 196 -4.42 -7.25 -5.39
C PRO A 196 -3.63 -8.56 -5.25
N ALA A 197 -2.50 -8.67 -5.94
CA ALA A 197 -1.63 -9.84 -5.87
C ALA A 197 -0.67 -9.78 -4.66
N LEU A 198 -0.09 -8.62 -4.34
CA LEU A 198 0.81 -8.51 -3.18
C LEU A 198 0.10 -8.72 -1.83
N SER A 199 -1.20 -8.45 -1.75
CA SER A 199 -1.99 -8.76 -0.54
C SER A 199 -1.92 -10.24 -0.17
N TRP A 200 -1.87 -11.12 -1.18
CA TRP A 200 -1.65 -12.55 -0.96
C TRP A 200 -0.22 -12.85 -0.49
N VAL A 201 0.79 -12.17 -1.05
CA VAL A 201 2.18 -12.32 -0.61
C VAL A 201 2.32 -11.90 0.86
N HIS A 202 1.79 -10.73 1.22
CA HIS A 202 1.76 -10.21 2.59
C HIS A 202 1.05 -11.17 3.55
N TRP A 203 -0.10 -11.71 3.17
CA TRP A 203 -0.78 -12.75 3.94
C TRP A 203 0.13 -13.96 4.20
N HIS A 204 0.84 -14.47 3.18
CA HIS A 204 1.74 -15.61 3.31
C HIS A 204 3.04 -15.30 4.07
N LEU A 205 3.40 -14.02 4.21
CA LEU A 205 4.46 -13.56 5.11
C LEU A 205 4.01 -13.47 6.58
N GLY A 206 2.73 -13.71 6.87
CA GLY A 206 2.18 -13.69 8.22
C GLY A 206 2.01 -12.28 8.81
N VAL A 207 1.88 -11.25 7.97
CA VAL A 207 1.72 -9.84 8.41
C VAL A 207 0.27 -9.48 8.75
N PHE A 208 -0.59 -10.48 8.85
CA PHE A 208 -2.00 -10.27 9.11
C PHE A 208 -2.27 -10.09 10.60
N GLU A 209 -3.16 -9.16 10.92
CA GLU A 209 -3.73 -9.00 12.25
C GLU A 209 -5.25 -9.19 12.22
N PRO A 210 -5.84 -9.83 13.24
CA PRO A 210 -7.26 -10.13 13.26
C PRO A 210 -8.09 -8.90 13.61
N TYR A 211 -9.00 -8.53 12.72
CA TYR A 211 -9.87 -7.37 12.83
C TYR A 211 -11.27 -7.70 12.31
N TRP A 212 -12.28 -7.11 12.93
CA TRP A 212 -13.67 -7.18 12.48
C TRP A 212 -14.31 -5.79 12.47
N PRO A 213 -15.25 -5.50 11.53
CA PRO A 213 -15.90 -4.21 11.49
C PRO A 213 -16.77 -3.99 12.74
N GLU A 214 -16.79 -2.76 13.23
CA GLU A 214 -17.77 -2.31 14.19
C GLU A 214 -19.12 -2.14 13.47
N MET A 215 -20.11 -2.97 13.83
CA MET A 215 -21.40 -3.02 13.12
C MET A 215 -22.40 -1.96 13.58
N THR A 216 -22.20 -1.39 14.77
CA THR A 216 -23.10 -0.40 15.37
C THR A 216 -22.35 0.87 15.77
N PRO A 217 -22.90 2.07 15.52
CA PRO A 217 -22.24 3.31 15.93
C PRO A 217 -22.00 3.37 17.44
N PRO A 218 -20.81 3.80 17.90
CA PRO A 218 -20.54 3.96 19.32
C PRO A 218 -21.39 5.11 19.90
N SER A 219 -21.76 5.00 21.17
CA SER A 219 -22.58 6.02 21.86
C SER A 219 -21.90 7.38 21.98
N GLN A 220 -20.57 7.42 21.90
CA GLN A 220 -19.78 8.65 21.83
C GLN A 220 -18.78 8.56 20.68
N PRO A 221 -18.69 9.59 19.81
CA PRO A 221 -17.67 9.64 18.77
C PRO A 221 -16.30 9.79 19.43
N LEU A 222 -15.35 8.95 19.02
CA LEU A 222 -13.95 9.09 19.40
C LEU A 222 -13.23 9.95 18.36
N ASN A 223 -12.31 10.79 18.81
CA ASN A 223 -11.42 11.51 17.90
C ASN A 223 -10.61 10.50 17.07
N ALA A 224 -10.42 10.80 15.79
CA ALA A 224 -9.66 9.94 14.91
C ALA A 224 -8.17 9.97 15.29
N SER A 225 -7.70 8.94 15.99
CA SER A 225 -6.27 8.62 16.16
C SER A 225 -5.90 7.51 15.19
N TRP A 226 -4.68 7.55 14.66
CA TRP A 226 -4.16 6.52 13.77
C TRP A 226 -3.73 5.24 14.51
N ARG A 227 -3.56 5.31 15.83
CA ARG A 227 -3.07 4.21 16.68
C ARG A 227 -4.10 3.09 16.80
N ALA A 228 -3.64 1.86 16.62
CA ALA A 228 -4.43 0.65 16.83
C ALA A 228 -4.58 0.33 18.32
N SER A 229 -3.63 0.71 19.18
CA SER A 229 -3.72 0.50 20.63
C SER A 229 -4.92 1.22 21.28
N GLU A 230 -5.35 2.34 20.71
CA GLU A 230 -6.48 3.14 21.20
C GLU A 230 -7.86 2.56 20.82
N LEU A 231 -7.92 1.61 19.89
CA LEU A 231 -9.16 0.95 19.52
C LEU A 231 -9.64 0.02 20.65
N PRO A 232 -10.95 -0.05 20.96
CA PRO A 232 -11.47 -1.09 21.84
C PRO A 232 -11.31 -2.46 21.17
N SER A 233 -11.11 -3.51 21.96
CA SER A 233 -11.08 -4.87 21.43
C SER A 233 -12.46 -5.26 20.90
N TYR A 234 -12.48 -6.02 19.81
CA TYR A 234 -13.69 -6.67 19.33
C TYR A 234 -14.21 -7.68 20.36
N LYS A 235 -15.51 -7.64 20.66
CA LYS A 235 -16.16 -8.48 21.70
C LYS A 235 -17.21 -9.46 21.15
N GLY A 236 -17.34 -9.56 19.83
CA GLY A 236 -18.32 -10.44 19.19
C GLY A 236 -17.78 -11.86 18.93
N PRO A 237 -18.50 -12.68 18.15
CA PRO A 237 -18.09 -14.04 17.82
C PRO A 237 -16.76 -14.12 17.08
N ARG A 238 -15.97 -15.18 17.37
CA ARG A 238 -14.67 -15.44 16.72
C ARG A 238 -14.75 -15.38 15.19
N ASP A 239 -15.81 -15.94 14.62
CA ASP A 239 -15.99 -16.07 13.17
C ASP A 239 -16.51 -14.79 12.49
N GLY A 240 -16.69 -13.72 13.26
CA GLY A 240 -17.08 -12.41 12.79
C GLY A 240 -18.45 -11.97 13.28
N PRO A 241 -18.79 -10.68 13.06
CA PRO A 241 -20.06 -10.15 13.51
C PRO A 241 -21.21 -10.65 12.64
N GLU A 242 -22.38 -10.80 13.26
CA GLU A 242 -23.60 -11.20 12.56
C GLU A 242 -23.91 -10.26 11.39
N GLY A 243 -24.27 -10.82 10.24
CA GLY A 243 -24.62 -10.07 9.03
C GLY A 243 -23.43 -9.57 8.19
N PHE A 244 -22.18 -9.79 8.62
CA PHE A 244 -20.99 -9.45 7.83
C PHE A 244 -20.43 -10.67 7.10
N ASN A 245 -20.32 -10.59 5.77
CA ASN A 245 -19.74 -11.62 4.94
C ASN A 245 -18.26 -11.29 4.61
N PRO A 246 -17.30 -12.15 4.98
CA PRO A 246 -15.88 -11.93 4.74
C PRO A 246 -15.44 -11.84 3.27
N ASP A 247 -16.26 -12.28 2.31
CA ASP A 247 -15.99 -12.07 0.88
C ASP A 247 -16.15 -10.61 0.43
N GLY A 248 -16.57 -9.72 1.35
CA GLY A 248 -16.75 -8.30 1.11
C GLY A 248 -18.12 -7.95 0.55
N SER A 249 -19.05 -8.91 0.39
CA SER A 249 -20.38 -8.66 -0.18
C SER A 249 -21.34 -7.88 0.72
N THR A 250 -21.05 -7.79 2.02
CA THR A 250 -21.79 -6.92 2.94
C THR A 250 -21.35 -5.46 2.71
N PRO A 251 -22.28 -4.48 2.61
CA PRO A 251 -21.93 -3.07 2.53
C PRO A 251 -21.30 -2.57 3.85
N ALA A 252 -20.54 -1.47 3.79
CA ALA A 252 -20.02 -0.86 5.00
C ALA A 252 -21.15 -0.51 6.00
N PRO A 253 -21.02 -0.85 7.30
CA PRO A 253 -22.12 -0.75 8.27
C PRO A 253 -22.68 0.67 8.42
N PHE A 254 -21.79 1.64 8.60
CA PHE A 254 -22.10 3.06 8.69
C PHE A 254 -20.89 3.92 8.30
N LYS A 255 -21.11 5.20 8.03
CA LYS A 255 -20.04 6.13 7.67
C LYS A 255 -19.15 6.42 8.87
N GLY A 256 -17.83 6.29 8.68
CA GLY A 256 -16.84 6.44 9.72
C GLY A 256 -16.75 5.25 10.68
N HIS A 257 -17.23 4.06 10.28
CA HIS A 257 -17.08 2.87 11.10
C HIS A 257 -15.62 2.45 11.23
N ARG A 258 -15.32 1.80 12.36
CA ARG A 258 -13.99 1.30 12.70
C ARG A 258 -13.90 -0.18 12.38
N TRP A 259 -12.69 -0.71 12.33
CA TRP A 259 -12.42 -2.12 12.49
C TRP A 259 -11.71 -2.33 13.82
N LEU A 260 -12.23 -3.26 14.62
CA LEU A 260 -11.80 -3.48 15.99
C LEU A 260 -10.83 -4.68 16.04
N PRO A 261 -9.68 -4.55 16.73
CA PRO A 261 -8.72 -5.64 16.86
C PRO A 261 -9.27 -6.77 17.74
N VAL A 262 -9.00 -8.01 17.35
CA VAL A 262 -9.28 -9.19 18.19
C VAL A 262 -8.06 -9.46 19.07
N ARG A 263 -8.07 -8.92 20.30
CA ARG A 263 -6.92 -9.04 21.23
C ARG A 263 -6.98 -10.29 22.11
N GLU A 264 -8.19 -10.69 22.48
CA GLU A 264 -8.39 -11.91 23.24
C GLU A 264 -8.24 -13.08 22.26
N LYS A 265 -7.15 -13.83 22.41
CA LYS A 265 -7.11 -15.18 21.85
C LYS A 265 -8.21 -15.95 22.59
N PRO A 266 -9.23 -16.49 21.91
CA PRO A 266 -10.10 -17.46 22.56
C PRO A 266 -9.20 -18.50 23.23
N GLU A 267 -9.55 -18.98 24.42
CA GLU A 267 -8.86 -20.13 25.00
C GLU A 267 -9.02 -21.30 24.01
N ILE A 268 -8.03 -21.50 23.14
CA ILE A 268 -7.98 -22.65 22.24
C ILE A 268 -7.29 -23.74 23.06
N PRO A 269 -7.97 -24.84 23.40
CA PRO A 269 -7.30 -26.01 23.95
C PRO A 269 -6.15 -26.37 22.99
N ALA A 270 -4.99 -26.74 23.54
CA ALA A 270 -3.83 -27.09 22.72
C ALA A 270 -4.24 -28.03 21.57
N PRO A 271 -3.88 -27.71 20.31
CA PRO A 271 -4.38 -28.45 19.16
C PRO A 271 -3.88 -29.90 19.22
N THR A 272 -4.79 -30.84 19.40
CA THR A 272 -4.57 -32.25 19.07
C THR A 272 -4.63 -32.43 17.55
N GLU A 273 -4.01 -33.47 16.99
CA GLU A 273 -4.08 -33.77 15.54
C GLU A 273 -5.54 -33.92 15.04
N GLU A 274 -6.46 -34.36 15.89
CA GLU A 274 -7.91 -34.39 15.60
C GLU A 274 -8.56 -32.99 15.60
N ASN A 275 -8.11 -32.08 16.47
CA ASN A 275 -8.65 -30.72 16.60
C ASN A 275 -8.08 -29.73 15.56
N LYS A 276 -6.94 -30.02 14.92
CA LYS A 276 -6.42 -29.19 13.81
C LYS A 276 -7.39 -29.14 12.61
N LYS A 277 -8.18 -30.21 12.39
CA LYS A 277 -9.27 -30.21 11.41
C LYS A 277 -10.55 -29.52 11.93
N ALA A 278 -10.70 -29.38 13.24
CA ALA A 278 -11.90 -28.84 13.89
C ALA A 278 -11.85 -27.33 14.15
N PHE A 279 -10.66 -26.71 14.13
CA PHE A 279 -10.47 -25.27 14.30
C PHE A 279 -9.83 -24.64 13.06
N PRO A 280 -10.57 -24.50 11.93
CA PRO A 280 -10.07 -23.71 10.82
C PRO A 280 -9.73 -22.30 11.31
N ASP A 281 -8.76 -21.66 10.66
CA ASP A 281 -8.55 -20.23 10.85
C ASP A 281 -9.90 -19.52 10.66
N PRO A 282 -10.26 -18.55 11.53
CA PRO A 282 -11.52 -17.84 11.37
C PRO A 282 -11.59 -17.29 9.94
N PRO A 283 -12.78 -17.19 9.35
CA PRO A 283 -12.95 -16.83 7.95
C PRO A 283 -12.72 -15.33 7.75
N TYR A 284 -11.64 -14.75 8.26
CA TYR A 284 -11.32 -13.35 8.14
C TYR A 284 -11.28 -12.92 6.67
N PRO A 285 -11.65 -11.67 6.35
CA PRO A 285 -11.65 -11.17 4.99
C PRO A 285 -10.33 -11.39 4.25
N VAL A 286 -9.18 -11.27 4.94
CA VAL A 286 -7.87 -11.55 4.33
C VAL A 286 -7.77 -12.94 3.71
N THR A 287 -8.48 -13.94 4.24
CA THR A 287 -8.38 -15.34 3.76
C THR A 287 -8.92 -15.51 2.33
N LYS A 288 -9.59 -14.48 1.81
CA LYS A 288 -10.16 -14.45 0.46
C LYS A 288 -9.22 -13.86 -0.57
N VAL A 289 -8.07 -13.30 -0.18
CA VAL A 289 -7.10 -12.74 -1.13
C VAL A 289 -6.47 -13.85 -1.96
N THR A 290 -6.15 -13.55 -3.21
CA THR A 290 -5.52 -14.48 -4.15
C THR A 290 -4.31 -13.84 -4.81
N TYR A 291 -3.38 -14.65 -5.29
CA TYR A 291 -2.27 -14.18 -6.12
C TYR A 291 -2.74 -13.95 -7.57
N ASP A 292 -3.59 -12.95 -7.76
CA ASP A 292 -4.20 -12.58 -9.05
C ASP A 292 -4.54 -11.09 -9.07
N ALA A 293 -4.10 -10.37 -10.11
CA ALA A 293 -4.36 -8.94 -10.30
C ALA A 293 -5.87 -8.62 -10.44
N PHE A 294 -6.66 -9.57 -10.93
CA PHE A 294 -8.12 -9.44 -11.11
C PHE A 294 -8.93 -10.31 -10.16
N GLY A 295 -8.25 -10.97 -9.21
CA GLY A 295 -8.89 -11.86 -8.23
C GLY A 295 -9.73 -11.11 -7.19
N PRO A 296 -10.28 -11.83 -6.20
CA PRO A 296 -11.14 -11.26 -5.17
C PRO A 296 -10.53 -10.08 -4.41
N SER A 297 -9.20 -10.04 -4.25
CA SER A 297 -8.47 -8.93 -3.62
C SER A 297 -8.81 -7.56 -4.25
N LEU A 298 -9.04 -7.52 -5.57
CA LEU A 298 -9.36 -6.28 -6.30
C LEU A 298 -10.71 -5.68 -5.89
N ARG A 299 -11.65 -6.50 -5.42
CA ARG A 299 -13.05 -6.10 -5.14
C ARG A 299 -13.42 -6.17 -3.66
N ASN A 300 -12.74 -7.01 -2.87
CA ASN A 300 -13.08 -7.22 -1.48
C ASN A 300 -12.62 -6.03 -0.61
N TRP A 301 -13.54 -5.08 -0.41
CA TRP A 301 -13.29 -3.90 0.41
C TRP A 301 -13.04 -4.23 1.89
N GLY A 302 -13.60 -5.35 2.39
CA GLY A 302 -13.39 -5.83 3.75
C GLY A 302 -11.97 -6.36 3.97
N ALA A 303 -11.44 -7.12 3.00
CA ALA A 303 -10.04 -7.55 3.01
C ALA A 303 -9.09 -6.36 2.96
N ALA A 304 -9.37 -5.39 2.09
CA ALA A 304 -8.60 -4.16 2.01
C ALA A 304 -8.60 -3.39 3.35
N ALA A 305 -9.77 -3.22 3.98
CA ALA A 305 -9.87 -2.56 5.27
C ALA A 305 -9.00 -3.26 6.32
N GLN A 306 -9.13 -4.58 6.44
CA GLN A 306 -8.34 -5.38 7.37
C GLN A 306 -6.82 -5.26 7.13
N LEU A 307 -6.37 -5.25 5.86
CA LEU A 307 -4.96 -5.06 5.52
C LEU A 307 -4.45 -3.68 5.98
N HIS A 308 -5.25 -2.62 5.80
CA HIS A 308 -4.89 -1.28 6.28
C HIS A 308 -4.80 -1.19 7.81
N TYR A 309 -5.74 -1.77 8.56
CA TYR A 309 -5.66 -1.78 10.02
C TYR A 309 -4.49 -2.61 10.54
N SER A 310 -4.24 -3.77 9.92
CA SER A 310 -3.05 -4.59 10.22
C SER A 310 -1.78 -3.77 9.99
N PHE A 311 -1.71 -3.03 8.88
CA PHE A 311 -0.57 -2.17 8.57
C PHE A 311 -0.38 -1.05 9.59
N LEU A 312 -1.43 -0.30 9.94
CA LEU A 312 -1.33 0.77 10.95
C LEU A 312 -0.91 0.24 12.32
N GLN A 313 -1.37 -0.96 12.70
CA GLN A 313 -0.91 -1.64 13.91
C GLN A 313 0.59 -1.97 13.85
N HIS A 314 1.10 -2.46 12.72
CA HIS A 314 2.53 -2.71 12.55
C HIS A 314 3.36 -1.43 12.50
N VAL A 315 2.84 -0.35 11.90
CA VAL A 315 3.49 0.97 11.94
C VAL A 315 3.62 1.44 13.39
N GLU A 316 2.55 1.36 14.18
CA GLU A 316 2.57 1.74 15.59
C GLU A 316 3.60 0.95 16.41
N ARG A 317 3.75 -0.35 16.13
CA ARG A 317 4.69 -1.24 16.82
C ARG A 317 6.13 -1.18 16.28
N GLY A 318 6.39 -0.43 15.21
CA GLY A 318 7.70 -0.43 14.54
C GLY A 318 8.03 -1.76 13.86
N GLU A 319 7.02 -2.48 13.37
CA GLU A 319 7.10 -3.82 12.81
C GLU A 319 6.93 -3.87 11.28
N THR A 320 7.14 -2.75 10.57
CA THR A 320 7.05 -2.71 9.10
C THR A 320 8.03 -3.65 8.40
N TRP A 321 9.10 -4.09 9.09
CA TRP A 321 10.04 -5.10 8.63
C TRP A 321 9.36 -6.43 8.25
N ARG A 322 8.20 -6.75 8.84
CA ARG A 322 7.42 -7.97 8.54
C ARG A 322 6.95 -8.03 7.09
N TYR A 323 6.75 -6.87 6.45
CA TYR A 323 6.30 -6.78 5.05
C TYR A 323 7.43 -6.96 4.04
N LYS A 324 8.69 -6.91 4.49
CA LYS A 324 9.85 -6.73 3.61
C LYS A 324 10.34 -8.08 3.07
N PHE A 325 10.64 -8.08 1.78
CA PHE A 325 11.35 -9.14 1.06
C PHE A 325 12.34 -8.47 0.09
N LYS A 326 13.19 -9.23 -0.59
CA LYS A 326 14.18 -8.63 -1.51
C LYS A 326 13.54 -8.20 -2.83
N ILE A 327 13.42 -9.12 -3.77
CA ILE A 327 12.80 -8.89 -5.06
C ILE A 327 11.73 -9.95 -5.25
N TRP A 328 10.58 -9.51 -5.76
CA TRP A 328 9.53 -10.41 -6.20
C TRP A 328 9.31 -10.20 -7.70
N ASP A 329 9.63 -11.22 -8.48
CA ASP A 329 9.55 -11.16 -9.93
C ASP A 329 8.14 -11.58 -10.38
N TYR A 330 7.40 -10.66 -10.99
CA TYR A 330 6.10 -10.95 -11.59
C TYR A 330 6.23 -11.66 -12.93
N GLN A 331 7.46 -11.85 -13.44
CA GLN A 331 7.76 -12.35 -14.76
C GLN A 331 7.04 -11.50 -15.82
N TYR A 332 5.94 -12.01 -16.36
CA TYR A 332 5.08 -11.34 -17.33
C TYR A 332 3.61 -11.30 -16.86
N ASP A 333 3.38 -11.49 -15.57
CA ASP A 333 2.07 -11.32 -14.95
C ASP A 333 1.82 -9.84 -14.63
N ARG A 334 0.54 -9.47 -14.65
CA ARG A 334 0.12 -8.09 -14.40
C ARG A 334 0.41 -7.70 -12.96
N VAL A 335 1.06 -6.54 -12.78
CA VAL A 335 1.16 -5.84 -11.50
C VAL A 335 0.46 -4.50 -11.61
N SER A 336 -0.22 -4.06 -10.54
CA SER A 336 -0.81 -2.72 -10.57
C SER A 336 0.27 -1.64 -10.47
N ILE A 337 0.13 -0.59 -11.30
CA ILE A 337 1.14 0.47 -11.45
C ILE A 337 0.94 1.62 -10.46
N ASN A 338 0.37 1.38 -9.26
CA ASN A 338 0.05 2.48 -8.32
C ASN A 338 1.27 3.26 -7.82
N PHE A 339 2.42 2.58 -7.72
CA PHE A 339 3.71 3.17 -7.37
C PHE A 339 4.81 2.49 -8.20
N PHE A 340 5.15 3.07 -9.34
CA PHE A 340 5.83 2.38 -10.43
C PHE A 340 7.01 3.19 -11.00
N GLY A 341 8.21 2.62 -10.98
CA GLY A 341 9.42 3.21 -11.50
C GLY A 341 9.76 2.68 -12.89
N ILE A 342 10.02 3.58 -13.83
CA ILE A 342 10.37 3.25 -15.22
C ILE A 342 11.33 4.28 -15.81
N ARG A 343 12.14 3.90 -16.81
CA ARG A 343 13.03 4.82 -17.53
C ARG A 343 12.23 5.60 -18.57
N GLY A 344 12.52 6.89 -18.74
CA GLY A 344 11.83 7.72 -19.71
C GLY A 344 11.93 7.20 -21.14
N GLY A 345 13.10 6.67 -21.52
CA GLY A 345 13.29 6.02 -22.83
C GLY A 345 12.30 4.88 -23.10
N ASP A 346 11.98 4.07 -22.08
CA ASP A 346 11.06 2.93 -22.22
C ASP A 346 9.61 3.38 -22.50
N ILE A 347 9.22 4.58 -22.06
CA ILE A 347 7.93 5.20 -22.40
C ILE A 347 7.99 5.90 -23.76
N ILE A 348 9.04 6.70 -24.00
CA ILE A 348 9.20 7.51 -25.22
C ILE A 348 9.20 6.64 -26.48
N ASP A 349 9.78 5.44 -26.41
CA ASP A 349 9.88 4.53 -27.56
C ASP A 349 8.54 3.95 -28.03
N VAL A 350 7.50 4.05 -27.22
CA VAL A 350 6.19 3.43 -27.50
C VAL A 350 5.00 4.36 -27.31
N TYR A 351 5.21 5.58 -26.80
CA TYR A 351 4.13 6.54 -26.62
C TYR A 351 3.80 7.27 -27.93
N PRO A 352 2.52 7.42 -28.33
CA PRO A 352 1.30 6.94 -27.65
C PRO A 352 1.17 5.41 -27.72
N PHE A 353 0.77 4.79 -26.60
CA PHE A 353 0.71 3.33 -26.48
C PHE A 353 -0.24 2.70 -27.51
N PRO A 354 0.09 1.51 -28.03
CA PRO A 354 -0.72 0.80 -29.02
C PRO A 354 -2.00 0.17 -28.43
N LYS A 355 -2.13 0.13 -27.09
CA LYS A 355 -3.26 -0.47 -26.37
C LYS A 355 -3.89 0.51 -25.39
N GLY A 356 -5.16 0.28 -25.08
CA GLY A 356 -6.00 1.15 -24.25
C GLY A 356 -5.78 1.02 -22.73
N ASP A 357 -5.00 0.05 -22.30
CA ASP A 357 -4.75 -0.34 -20.91
C ASP A 357 -3.25 -0.24 -20.64
N ASP A 358 -2.80 0.89 -20.09
CA ASP A 358 -1.38 1.14 -19.82
C ASP A 358 -0.82 0.16 -18.80
N GLU A 359 -1.56 -0.17 -17.76
CA GLU A 359 -1.12 -1.13 -16.75
C GLU A 359 -0.90 -2.51 -17.37
N GLY A 360 -1.83 -3.02 -18.18
CA GLY A 360 -1.63 -4.26 -18.93
C GLY A 360 -0.46 -4.16 -19.92
N TYR A 361 -0.37 -3.05 -20.65
CA TYR A 361 0.67 -2.88 -21.67
C TYR A 361 2.08 -2.78 -21.07
N LEU A 362 2.26 -1.98 -20.03
CA LEU A 362 3.56 -1.70 -19.39
C LEU A 362 4.01 -2.80 -18.44
N THR A 363 3.14 -3.72 -18.02
CA THR A 363 3.51 -4.81 -17.10
C THR A 363 3.49 -6.20 -17.73
N VAL A 364 2.77 -6.38 -18.84
CA VAL A 364 2.65 -7.68 -19.52
C VAL A 364 3.21 -7.62 -20.93
N ASP A 365 2.62 -6.78 -21.79
CA ASP A 365 2.88 -6.83 -23.24
C ASP A 365 4.29 -6.36 -23.59
N ARG A 366 4.62 -5.12 -23.20
CA ARG A 366 5.90 -4.49 -23.52
C ARG A 366 7.07 -5.19 -22.83
N PRO A 367 6.99 -5.57 -21.54
CA PRO A 367 7.96 -6.47 -20.92
C PRO A 367 8.24 -7.75 -21.72
N ARG A 368 7.19 -8.41 -22.23
CA ARG A 368 7.29 -9.66 -23.01
C ARG A 368 7.94 -9.44 -24.37
N GLU A 369 7.60 -8.36 -25.07
CA GLU A 369 8.24 -7.97 -26.34
C GLU A 369 9.74 -7.77 -26.18
N LEU A 370 10.14 -7.10 -25.09
CA LEU A 370 11.54 -6.77 -24.82
C LEU A 370 12.31 -7.85 -24.08
N ARG A 371 11.61 -8.87 -23.56
CA ARG A 371 12.16 -9.90 -22.63
C ARG A 371 12.85 -9.27 -21.41
N ARG A 372 12.23 -8.22 -20.88
CA ARG A 372 12.68 -7.47 -19.70
C ARG A 372 11.57 -7.50 -18.67
N HIS A 373 11.81 -8.08 -17.50
CA HIS A 373 10.75 -8.32 -16.51
C HIS A 373 10.37 -7.05 -15.74
N VAL A 374 9.18 -7.10 -15.13
CA VAL A 374 8.77 -6.15 -14.08
C VAL A 374 8.85 -6.84 -12.73
N VAL A 375 9.49 -6.18 -11.77
CA VAL A 375 9.69 -6.74 -10.42
C VAL A 375 9.19 -5.79 -9.35
N VAL A 376 8.95 -6.32 -8.16
CA VAL A 376 8.69 -5.53 -6.95
C VAL A 376 9.98 -5.40 -6.14
N ALA A 377 10.31 -4.16 -5.78
CA ALA A 377 11.35 -3.83 -4.82
C ALA A 377 10.80 -4.02 -3.39
N GLY A 378 10.94 -5.22 -2.84
CA GLY A 378 10.28 -5.66 -1.60
C GLY A 378 10.66 -4.88 -0.34
N GLU A 379 11.80 -4.19 -0.34
CA GLU A 379 12.26 -3.37 0.79
C GLU A 379 11.69 -1.94 0.78
N GLY A 380 11.06 -1.52 -0.31
CA GLY A 380 10.44 -0.20 -0.45
C GLY A 380 8.93 -0.27 -0.25
N LEU A 381 8.46 -0.01 0.97
CA LEU A 381 7.07 -0.15 1.37
C LEU A 381 6.23 1.11 1.07
N ALA A 382 5.04 0.92 0.51
CA ALA A 382 4.04 1.95 0.30
C ALA A 382 2.63 1.41 0.56
N VAL A 383 1.64 2.29 0.68
CA VAL A 383 0.23 1.92 0.83
C VAL A 383 -0.60 2.63 -0.22
N HIS A 384 -1.41 1.87 -0.94
CA HIS A 384 -2.42 2.38 -1.86
C HIS A 384 -3.79 2.27 -1.18
N PHE A 385 -4.57 3.35 -1.13
CA PHE A 385 -5.79 3.39 -0.32
C PHE A 385 -6.88 2.45 -0.86
N SER A 386 -7.18 2.50 -2.16
CA SER A 386 -8.31 1.72 -2.68
C SER A 386 -8.29 1.56 -4.19
N PHE A 387 -8.69 0.39 -4.67
CA PHE A 387 -9.16 0.28 -6.05
C PHE A 387 -10.59 0.79 -6.18
N GLY A 388 -10.98 1.21 -7.39
CA GLY A 388 -12.35 1.69 -7.67
C GLY A 388 -13.46 0.78 -7.13
N PRO A 389 -13.39 -0.56 -7.35
CA PRO A 389 -14.37 -1.51 -6.79
C PRO A 389 -14.39 -1.59 -5.26
N GLN A 390 -13.30 -1.24 -4.57
CA GLN A 390 -13.22 -1.24 -3.10
C GLN A 390 -13.72 0.08 -2.50
N TYR A 391 -13.52 1.21 -3.19
CA TYR A 391 -13.79 2.55 -2.67
C TYR A 391 -15.28 2.75 -2.35
N LYS A 392 -16.15 2.49 -3.33
CA LYS A 392 -17.62 2.48 -3.20
C LYS A 392 -18.16 1.14 -3.69
N ALA A 393 -17.98 0.12 -2.87
CA ALA A 393 -18.27 -1.27 -3.19
C ALA A 393 -19.78 -1.58 -3.21
N HIS A 394 -20.28 -2.32 -2.22
CA HIS A 394 -21.66 -2.79 -2.16
C HIS A 394 -22.59 -1.68 -1.69
N ASP A 395 -23.70 -1.48 -2.39
CA ASP A 395 -24.64 -0.38 -2.14
C ASP A 395 -23.98 1.02 -2.12
N LYS A 396 -22.91 1.18 -2.91
CA LYS A 396 -22.05 2.38 -2.95
C LYS A 396 -21.36 2.69 -1.62
N LYS A 397 -21.23 1.69 -0.75
CA LYS A 397 -20.57 1.75 0.55
C LYS A 397 -19.37 0.81 0.57
N GLY A 398 -18.25 1.27 1.12
CA GLY A 398 -17.02 0.46 1.13
C GLY A 398 -15.90 1.11 1.95
N LEU A 399 -14.67 1.09 1.43
CA LEU A 399 -13.53 1.71 2.11
C LEU A 399 -13.72 3.20 2.40
N ALA A 400 -14.40 3.93 1.51
CA ALA A 400 -14.68 5.35 1.69
C ALA A 400 -15.57 5.66 2.92
N ASP A 401 -16.23 4.65 3.48
CA ASP A 401 -17.09 4.76 4.66
C ASP A 401 -16.41 4.27 5.95
N THR A 402 -15.14 3.85 5.89
CA THR A 402 -14.33 3.56 7.07
C THR A 402 -13.74 4.86 7.66
N ASP A 403 -13.17 4.79 8.87
CA ASP A 403 -12.33 5.87 9.40
C ASP A 403 -10.86 5.79 8.93
N LEU A 404 -10.50 4.89 8.01
CA LEU A 404 -9.11 4.69 7.60
C LEU A 404 -8.49 5.93 6.98
N PHE A 405 -9.23 6.66 6.14
CA PHE A 405 -8.71 7.87 5.51
C PHE A 405 -8.28 8.91 6.55
N SER A 406 -9.11 9.17 7.57
CA SER A 406 -8.77 10.09 8.65
C SER A 406 -7.65 9.56 9.54
N ARG A 407 -7.52 8.24 9.71
CA ARG A 407 -6.36 7.63 10.37
C ARG A 407 -5.06 7.89 9.62
N TYR A 408 -5.04 7.70 8.30
CA TYR A 408 -3.83 8.00 7.50
C TYR A 408 -3.51 9.50 7.50
N GLN A 409 -4.53 10.37 7.45
CA GLN A 409 -4.32 11.81 7.63
C GLN A 409 -3.71 12.13 8.99
N ALA A 410 -4.25 11.59 10.08
CA ALA A 410 -3.72 11.80 11.43
C ALA A 410 -2.28 11.29 11.58
N TYR A 411 -1.95 10.13 10.98
CA TYR A 411 -0.56 9.65 10.94
C TYR A 411 0.35 10.61 10.16
N ALA A 412 -0.09 11.07 8.98
CA ALA A 412 0.68 11.98 8.17
C ALA A 412 0.93 13.30 8.91
N ASP A 413 -0.10 13.90 9.52
CA ASP A 413 0.00 15.15 10.26
C ASP A 413 0.94 15.04 11.47
N GLU A 414 0.95 13.89 12.15
CA GLU A 414 1.78 13.68 13.34
C GLU A 414 3.23 13.31 13.00
N MET A 415 3.40 12.35 12.08
CA MET A 415 4.67 11.65 11.86
C MET A 415 5.39 12.10 10.60
N VAL A 416 4.66 12.69 9.65
CA VAL A 416 5.16 13.02 8.32
C VAL A 416 5.33 14.55 8.24
N CYS A 417 4.24 15.31 8.26
CA CYS A 417 4.22 16.77 8.19
C CYS A 417 4.72 17.43 9.52
N PRO A 418 5.33 18.64 9.54
CA PRO A 418 5.92 19.43 8.45
C PRO A 418 7.39 19.06 8.15
N PHE A 419 7.84 19.34 6.93
CA PHE A 419 9.20 19.07 6.44
C PHE A 419 10.09 20.32 6.45
N PRO A 420 11.40 20.19 6.66
CA PRO A 420 12.09 19.01 7.19
C PRO A 420 12.13 19.05 8.72
N LYS A 421 11.51 18.10 9.43
CA LYS A 421 11.93 17.80 10.82
C LYS A 421 13.22 16.98 10.79
N ARG A 422 14.34 17.59 10.41
CA ARG A 422 15.67 17.18 10.89
C ARG A 422 16.13 18.25 11.88
N SER A 423 16.33 17.82 13.12
CA SER A 423 16.53 18.58 14.34
C SER A 423 17.38 19.85 14.23
N SER A 424 16.84 20.98 14.67
CA SER A 424 17.62 22.01 15.38
C SER A 424 17.86 21.54 16.82
N ASN A 425 18.63 20.46 17.00
CA ASN A 425 19.39 20.26 18.23
C ASN A 425 20.75 20.93 18.06
N SER A 426 20.72 22.25 17.80
CA SER A 426 21.80 23.12 18.22
C SER A 426 21.62 23.35 19.71
N SER A 427 22.34 22.57 20.51
CA SER A 427 22.91 22.98 21.81
C SER A 427 22.36 24.30 22.39
N SER A 428 21.25 24.23 23.10
CA SER A 428 20.90 25.23 24.12
C SER A 428 21.48 24.77 25.46
N ALA A 429 22.81 24.87 25.58
CA ALA A 429 23.41 25.01 26.90
C ALA A 429 22.89 26.34 27.47
N SER A 430 22.03 26.27 28.48
CA SER A 430 21.54 27.44 29.20
C SER A 430 22.73 28.13 29.90
N PRO A 431 22.93 29.45 29.74
CA PRO A 431 24.00 30.17 30.43
C PRO A 431 23.51 30.61 31.81
N GLN A 432 23.48 29.69 32.78
CA GLN A 432 23.34 30.03 34.19
C GLN A 432 24.08 29.01 35.06
N GLN A 433 25.40 29.18 35.19
CA GLN A 433 26.19 28.85 36.40
C GLN A 433 27.67 29.18 36.16
N GLN A 434 28.00 30.46 36.13
CA GLN A 434 29.34 30.95 36.45
C GLN A 434 29.21 32.30 37.16
N GLN A 435 28.72 32.26 38.40
CA GLN A 435 28.99 33.33 39.36
C GLN A 435 28.71 32.82 40.77
N GLN A 436 29.73 32.21 41.38
CA GLN A 436 30.04 32.21 42.80
C GLN A 436 31.17 31.20 42.99
N ASP A 437 32.39 31.74 43.15
CA ASP A 437 33.41 31.28 44.11
C ASP A 437 34.70 32.06 43.82
N ALA A 438 34.68 33.33 44.20
CA ALA A 438 35.85 34.11 44.51
C ALA A 438 35.53 34.90 45.79
N ASN A 439 36.41 34.79 46.80
CA ASN A 439 36.28 35.12 48.23
C ASN A 439 35.67 33.95 49.02
N THR A 440 36.39 33.23 49.88
CA THR A 440 37.13 33.75 51.04
C THR A 440 38.05 32.68 51.63
N HIS A 441 39.26 33.10 52.03
CA HIS A 441 40.27 32.43 52.88
C HIS A 441 41.12 31.28 52.33
#